data_AF-E9HYD6-F1
#
_entry.id   AF-E9HYD6-F1
#
_cell.length_a   1.000
_cell.length_b   1.000
_cell.length_c   1.000
_cell.angle_alpha   90.00
_cell.angle_beta   90.00
_cell.angle_gamma   90.00
#
_symmetry.space_group_name_H-M   'P 1'
#
loop_
_entity.id
_entity.type
_entity.pdbx_description
1 polymer ?
#
loop_
_entity_poly.entity_id
_entity_poly.type
_entity_poly.pdbx_seq_one_letter_code
_entity_poly.pdbx_strand_id
1 'polypeptide(L)'
;MSGIIESCSHENQLIDYRGGFVVCGECGVVIEQVFESYSHERDETFCELSGKETEFVKEMMERLNLPNSIFSHIAKRILEKKDGKNVSETIMAHCLYTTLADLGIPFTVNDVNSITGINHSKISKDKKCKNSSVVIIKTEDILERACSKLNLNFKQFTLIKENFVEQTD
;
A
#
# COMPACT_ATOMS: atom_id res chain seq x y z
N MET A 1 0.31 39.89 -33.29
CA MET A 1 -0.19 38.51 -33.35
C MET A 1 -1.60 38.54 -32.84
N SER A 2 -2.56 38.36 -33.74
CA SER A 2 -3.97 38.69 -33.59
C SER A 2 -4.67 37.74 -32.61
N GLY A 3 -5.50 38.31 -31.74
CA GLY A 3 -6.10 37.65 -30.59
C GLY A 3 -6.99 36.47 -30.91
N ILE A 4 -6.98 35.50 -30.01
CA ILE A 4 -7.94 34.40 -29.90
C ILE A 4 -9.34 35.05 -29.76
N ILE A 5 -10.32 34.60 -30.54
CA ILE A 5 -11.69 35.10 -30.47
C ILE A 5 -12.29 34.65 -29.11
N GLU A 6 -12.62 35.62 -28.26
CA GLU A 6 -12.80 35.40 -26.81
C GLU A 6 -14.10 34.71 -26.37
N SER A 7 -15.07 34.43 -27.24
CA SER A 7 -16.23 33.56 -26.89
C SER A 7 -17.23 33.46 -28.04
N CYS A 8 -18.01 32.38 -28.04
CA CYS A 8 -19.26 32.26 -28.78
C CYS A 8 -20.41 32.02 -27.79
N SER A 9 -21.63 32.41 -28.15
CA SER A 9 -22.82 32.28 -27.29
C SER A 9 -23.47 30.89 -27.31
N HIS A 10 -22.90 29.93 -28.06
CA HIS A 10 -23.44 28.57 -28.17
C HIS A 10 -23.01 27.71 -26.98
N GLU A 11 -23.92 26.87 -26.50
CA GLU A 11 -23.68 26.00 -25.35
C GLU A 11 -23.05 24.66 -25.74
N ASN A 12 -23.15 24.26 -27.00
CA ASN A 12 -22.62 22.99 -27.46
C ASN A 12 -21.09 23.05 -27.61
N GLN A 13 -20.39 22.52 -26.60
CA GLN A 13 -18.92 22.43 -26.58
C GLN A 13 -18.48 20.98 -26.75
N LEU A 14 -17.48 20.76 -27.59
CA LEU A 14 -16.85 19.48 -27.88
C LEU A 14 -15.39 19.54 -27.47
N ILE A 15 -14.92 18.50 -26.77
CA ILE A 15 -13.52 18.35 -26.41
C ILE A 15 -12.82 17.55 -27.52
N ASP A 16 -11.92 18.19 -28.25
CA ASP A 16 -11.02 17.51 -29.18
C ASP A 16 -9.75 17.09 -28.43
N TYR A 17 -9.74 15.85 -27.93
CA TYR A 17 -8.59 15.27 -27.25
C TYR A 17 -7.36 15.11 -28.17
N ARG A 18 -7.54 15.01 -29.49
CA ARG A 18 -6.40 14.88 -30.42
C ARG A 18 -5.75 16.22 -30.69
N GLY A 19 -6.56 17.28 -30.75
CA GLY A 19 -6.12 18.65 -30.91
C GLY A 19 -5.68 19.31 -29.60
N GLY A 20 -6.19 18.87 -28.45
CA GLY A 20 -5.99 19.53 -27.16
C GLY A 20 -6.79 20.83 -27.07
N PHE A 21 -8.03 20.85 -27.57
CA PHE A 21 -8.86 22.05 -27.60
C PHE A 21 -10.29 21.76 -27.19
N VAL A 22 -10.93 22.71 -26.50
CA VAL A 22 -12.39 22.79 -26.41
C VAL A 22 -12.87 23.63 -27.58
N VAL A 23 -13.74 23.07 -28.40
CA VAL A 23 -14.25 23.68 -29.62
C VAL A 23 -15.76 23.75 -29.55
N CYS A 24 -16.35 24.86 -29.98
CA CYS A 24 -17.79 24.94 -30.16
C CYS A 24 -18.25 23.99 -31.27
N GLY A 25 -19.18 23.09 -30.98
CA GLY A 25 -19.76 22.16 -31.94
C GLY A 25 -20.66 22.81 -33.00
N GLU A 26 -21.07 24.06 -32.80
CA GLU A 26 -21.96 24.80 -33.72
C GLU A 26 -21.20 25.75 -34.65
N CYS A 27 -20.23 26.51 -34.14
CA CYS A 27 -19.50 27.50 -34.94
C CYS A 27 -18.00 27.20 -35.12
N GLY A 28 -17.47 26.16 -34.47
CA GLY A 28 -16.08 25.75 -34.62
C GLY A 28 -15.04 26.66 -33.94
N VAL A 29 -15.47 27.62 -33.13
CA VAL A 29 -14.57 28.49 -32.36
C VAL A 29 -13.84 27.68 -31.30
N VAL A 30 -12.52 27.82 -31.24
CA VAL A 30 -11.69 27.27 -30.15
C VAL A 30 -11.87 28.16 -28.93
N ILE A 31 -12.46 27.60 -27.88
CA ILE A 31 -12.80 28.28 -26.63
C ILE A 31 -11.61 28.23 -25.67
N GLU A 32 -11.01 27.05 -25.52
CA GLU A 32 -9.91 26.82 -24.57
C GLU A 32 -8.92 25.80 -25.12
N GLN A 33 -7.66 25.88 -24.70
CA GLN A 33 -6.68 24.83 -24.92
C GLN A 33 -6.73 23.84 -23.76
N VAL A 34 -7.11 22.60 -24.05
CA VAL A 34 -6.99 21.50 -23.10
C VAL A 34 -5.56 21.02 -23.15
N PHE A 35 -4.73 21.51 -22.24
CA PHE A 35 -3.53 20.76 -21.90
C PHE A 35 -4.01 19.50 -21.20
N GLU A 36 -3.63 18.35 -21.74
CA GLU A 36 -3.68 17.09 -21.01
C GLU A 36 -2.65 17.21 -19.86
N SER A 37 -2.95 18.03 -18.86
CA SER A 37 -2.46 17.74 -17.53
C SER A 37 -3.05 16.38 -17.24
N TYR A 38 -2.25 15.34 -17.46
CA TYR A 38 -2.30 14.09 -16.74
C TYR A 38 -2.18 14.46 -15.24
N SER A 39 -3.20 15.11 -14.69
CA SER A 39 -3.64 14.83 -13.36
C SER A 39 -4.17 13.40 -13.45
N HIS A 40 -3.23 12.45 -13.46
CA HIS A 40 -3.26 11.54 -12.36
C HIS A 40 -3.36 12.47 -11.15
N GLU A 41 -4.60 12.74 -10.71
CA GLU A 41 -4.88 12.63 -9.31
C GLU A 41 -4.18 11.33 -8.95
N ARG A 42 -2.92 11.46 -8.53
CA ARG A 42 -2.41 10.54 -7.57
C ARG A 42 -3.51 10.64 -6.54
N ASP A 43 -4.28 9.58 -6.42
CA ASP A 43 -4.79 9.15 -5.14
C ASP A 43 -3.53 9.05 -4.23
N GLU A 44 -2.93 10.19 -3.90
CA GLU A 44 -2.47 10.48 -2.57
C GLU A 44 -3.77 10.46 -1.78
N THR A 45 -4.29 9.25 -1.56
CA THR A 45 -5.21 8.91 -0.50
C THR A 45 -4.73 9.73 0.66
N PHE A 46 -5.43 10.82 0.94
CA PHE A 46 -5.01 11.81 1.92
C PHE A 46 -4.91 11.05 3.22
N CYS A 47 -3.68 10.72 3.60
CA CYS A 47 -3.44 9.77 4.66
C CYS A 47 -3.65 10.56 5.96
N GLU A 48 -4.83 10.44 6.56
CA GLU A 48 -5.21 11.13 7.81
C GLU A 48 -4.43 10.65 9.06
N LEU A 49 -3.34 9.91 8.85
CA LEU A 49 -2.42 9.56 9.92
C LEU A 49 -1.74 10.83 10.43
N SER A 50 -1.64 10.92 11.75
CA SER A 50 -0.80 11.95 12.37
C SER A 50 0.65 11.81 11.89
N GLY A 51 1.41 12.90 11.87
CA GLY A 51 2.83 12.87 11.48
C GLY A 51 3.64 11.81 12.24
N LYS A 52 3.35 11.62 13.54
CA LYS A 52 3.97 10.58 14.37
C LYS A 52 3.59 9.15 13.97
N GLU A 53 2.33 8.93 13.61
CA GLU A 53 1.82 7.61 13.18
C GLU A 53 2.48 7.23 11.84
N THR A 54 2.58 8.20 10.93
CA THR A 54 3.24 8.04 9.63
C THR A 54 4.73 7.73 9.76
N GLU A 55 5.44 8.47 10.62
CA GLU A 55 6.87 8.27 10.87
C GLU A 55 7.15 6.87 11.43
N PHE A 56 6.38 6.44 12.44
CA PHE A 56 6.54 5.12 13.04
C PHE A 56 6.28 3.98 12.04
N VAL A 57 5.24 4.08 11.20
CA VAL A 57 4.95 3.07 10.18
C VAL A 57 6.05 3.03 9.12
N LYS A 58 6.55 4.19 8.68
CA LYS A 58 7.67 4.25 7.72
C LYS A 58 8.94 3.61 8.28
N GLU A 59 9.30 3.90 9.53
CA GLU A 59 10.46 3.29 10.19
C GLU A 59 10.34 1.75 10.24
N MET A 60 9.15 1.23 10.59
CA MET A 60 8.89 -0.21 10.56
C MET A 60 9.04 -0.80 9.15
N MET A 61 8.52 -0.12 8.14
CA MET A 61 8.60 -0.57 6.75
C MET A 61 10.03 -0.59 6.23
N GLU A 62 10.82 0.45 6.53
CA GLU A 62 12.23 0.54 6.16
C GLU A 62 13.03 -0.59 6.81
N ARG A 63 12.84 -0.86 8.11
CA ARG A 63 13.52 -1.96 8.81
C ARG A 63 13.18 -3.35 8.27
N LEU A 64 11.96 -3.52 7.72
CA LEU A 64 11.53 -4.77 7.10
C LEU A 64 11.83 -4.84 5.60
N ASN A 65 12.40 -3.78 5.00
CA ASN A 65 12.62 -3.62 3.56
C ASN A 65 11.33 -3.82 2.74
N LEU A 66 10.22 -3.22 3.19
CA LEU A 66 8.93 -3.31 2.52
C LEU A 66 8.77 -2.19 1.48
N PRO A 67 8.12 -2.46 0.33
CA PRO A 67 7.83 -1.44 -0.67
C PRO A 67 6.78 -0.44 -0.17
N ASN A 68 6.93 0.83 -0.59
CA ASN A 68 6.03 1.93 -0.21
C ASN A 68 4.57 1.73 -0.64
N SER A 69 4.30 0.88 -1.62
CA SER A 69 2.92 0.53 -2.03
C SER A 69 2.10 -0.12 -0.92
N ILE A 70 2.75 -0.74 0.08
CA ILE A 70 2.06 -1.38 1.21
C ILE A 70 1.57 -0.34 2.23
N PHE A 71 2.18 0.85 2.24
CA PHE A 71 1.88 1.88 3.23
C PHE A 71 0.40 2.28 3.23
N SER A 72 -0.20 2.42 2.05
CA SER A 72 -1.62 2.77 1.89
C SER A 72 -2.55 1.75 2.56
N HIS A 73 -2.26 0.46 2.40
CA HIS A 73 -3.02 -0.63 3.01
C HIS A 73 -2.90 -0.64 4.53
N ILE A 74 -1.68 -0.41 5.06
CA ILE A 74 -1.44 -0.34 6.51
C ILE A 74 -2.16 0.87 7.10
N ALA A 75 -2.02 2.03 6.45
CA ALA A 75 -2.63 3.28 6.90
C ALA A 75 -4.15 3.18 6.97
N LYS A 76 -4.78 2.64 5.93
CA LYS A 76 -6.22 2.38 5.91
C LYS A 76 -6.66 1.54 7.11
N ARG A 77 -5.95 0.45 7.41
CA ARG A 77 -6.27 -0.43 8.55
C ARG A 77 -6.06 0.25 9.91
N ILE A 78 -5.10 1.16 10.02
CA ILE A 78 -4.90 1.95 11.24
C ILE A 78 -6.06 2.92 11.46
N LEU A 79 -6.50 3.60 10.39
CA LEU A 79 -7.62 4.54 10.43
C LEU A 79 -8.93 3.86 10.79
N GLU A 80 -9.20 2.66 10.24
CA GLU A 80 -10.37 1.84 10.59
C GLU A 80 -10.46 1.51 12.09
N LYS A 81 -9.35 1.56 12.83
CA LYS A 81 -9.29 1.29 14.27
C LYS A 81 -9.17 2.54 15.15
N LYS A 82 -9.20 3.73 14.55
CA LYS A 82 -8.99 5.00 15.27
C LYS A 82 -10.31 5.48 15.90
N ASP A 83 -10.51 5.18 17.19
CA ASP A 83 -11.64 5.67 17.99
C ASP A 83 -11.43 7.11 18.52
N GLY A 84 -10.95 8.03 17.67
CA GLY A 84 -10.79 9.47 18.03
C GLY A 84 -9.66 9.81 19.02
N LYS A 85 -8.84 8.83 19.46
CA LYS A 85 -7.60 9.03 20.22
C LYS A 85 -6.36 8.66 19.37
N ASN A 86 -5.19 9.17 19.77
CA ASN A 86 -3.90 8.73 19.21
C ASN A 86 -3.79 7.20 19.27
N VAL A 87 -3.41 6.59 18.15
CA VAL A 87 -3.24 5.13 18.07
C VAL A 87 -1.94 4.75 18.77
N SER A 88 -1.98 3.70 19.60
CA SER A 88 -0.76 3.22 20.27
C SER A 88 0.14 2.44 19.30
N GLU A 89 1.45 2.48 19.54
CA GLU A 89 2.45 1.73 18.76
C GLU A 89 2.13 0.23 18.66
N THR A 90 1.54 -0.34 19.71
CA THR A 90 1.08 -1.73 19.72
C THR A 90 0.00 -2.01 18.68
N ILE A 91 -0.97 -1.10 18.54
CA ILE A 91 -2.03 -1.24 17.54
C ILE A 91 -1.45 -1.07 16.13
N MET A 92 -0.51 -0.12 15.94
CA MET A 92 0.16 0.06 14.65
C MET A 92 0.95 -1.18 14.24
N ALA A 93 1.74 -1.77 15.14
CA ALA A 93 2.49 -3.00 14.88
C ALA A 93 1.56 -4.20 14.57
N HIS A 94 0.45 -4.34 15.29
CA HIS A 94 -0.56 -5.35 14.99
C HIS A 94 -1.20 -5.12 13.62
N CYS A 95 -1.58 -3.88 13.29
CA CYS A 95 -2.16 -3.54 11.99
C CYS A 95 -1.19 -3.85 10.84
N LEU A 96 0.10 -3.55 11.01
CA LEU A 96 1.14 -3.92 10.06
C LEU A 96 1.20 -5.44 9.86
N TYR A 97 1.33 -6.21 10.95
CA TYR A 97 1.36 -7.68 10.88
C TYR A 97 0.13 -8.27 10.17
N THR A 98 -1.07 -7.78 10.51
CA THR A 98 -2.30 -8.30 9.92
C THR A 98 -2.44 -7.90 8.44
N THR A 99 -1.98 -6.71 8.06
CA THR A 99 -2.01 -6.27 6.67
C THR A 99 -1.07 -7.11 5.81
N LEU A 100 0.14 -7.40 6.32
CA LEU A 100 1.09 -8.27 5.62
C LEU A 100 0.52 -9.67 5.43
N ALA A 101 -0.13 -10.20 6.46
CA ALA A 101 -0.84 -11.48 6.39
C ALA A 101 -1.94 -11.50 5.32
N ASP A 102 -2.77 -10.46 5.27
CA ASP A 102 -3.88 -10.37 4.30
C ASP A 102 -3.38 -10.18 2.87
N LEU A 103 -2.22 -9.56 2.68
CA LEU A 103 -1.53 -9.45 1.39
C LEU A 103 -0.76 -10.73 1.02
N GLY A 104 -0.76 -11.77 1.87
CA GLY A 104 -0.02 -13.01 1.64
C GLY A 104 1.49 -12.85 1.74
N ILE A 105 1.99 -11.83 2.43
CA ILE A 105 3.42 -11.57 2.60
C ILE A 105 3.88 -12.24 3.91
N PRO A 106 4.80 -13.22 3.85
CA PRO A 106 5.18 -14.05 4.99
C PRO A 106 6.13 -13.33 5.96
N PHE A 107 5.54 -12.61 6.91
CA PHE A 107 6.26 -12.06 8.07
C PHE A 107 5.78 -12.70 9.35
N THR A 108 6.72 -13.19 10.15
CA THR A 108 6.41 -13.75 11.45
C THR A 108 6.17 -12.64 12.47
N VAL A 109 5.46 -12.95 13.55
CA VAL A 109 5.32 -12.02 14.68
C VAL A 109 6.69 -11.69 15.29
N ASN A 110 7.65 -12.63 15.23
CA ASN A 110 9.02 -12.38 15.67
C ASN A 110 9.72 -11.33 14.81
N ASP A 111 9.52 -11.31 13.48
CA ASP A 111 10.11 -10.26 12.63
C ASP A 111 9.64 -8.87 13.07
N VAL A 112 8.35 -8.71 13.38
CA VAL A 112 7.78 -7.43 13.82
C VAL A 112 8.21 -7.08 15.26
N ASN A 113 8.30 -8.08 16.15
CA ASN A 113 8.82 -7.90 17.51
C ASN A 113 10.28 -7.43 17.49
N SER A 114 11.13 -8.04 16.64
CA SER A 114 12.56 -7.70 16.54
C SER A 114 12.82 -6.25 16.10
N ILE A 115 11.93 -5.64 15.30
CA ILE A 115 12.08 -4.25 14.85
C ILE A 115 11.42 -3.24 15.80
N THR A 116 10.36 -3.61 16.51
CA THR A 116 9.53 -2.69 17.32
C THR A 116 9.82 -2.79 18.82
N GLY A 117 10.38 -3.91 19.29
CA GLY A 117 10.56 -4.21 20.72
C GLY A 117 9.25 -4.50 21.46
N ILE A 118 8.12 -4.65 20.76
CA ILE A 118 6.81 -4.89 21.35
C ILE A 118 6.61 -6.38 21.59
N ASN A 119 6.25 -6.76 22.83
CA ASN A 119 6.02 -8.16 23.21
C ASN A 119 5.15 -8.93 22.21
N HIS A 120 5.63 -10.10 21.80
CA HIS A 120 4.98 -11.04 20.89
C HIS A 120 3.47 -11.23 21.16
N SER A 121 3.09 -11.40 22.44
CA SER A 121 1.68 -11.61 22.83
C SER A 121 0.77 -10.44 22.49
N LYS A 122 1.29 -9.20 22.49
CA LYS A 122 0.51 -8.00 22.18
C LYS A 122 0.34 -7.81 20.67
N ILE A 123 1.32 -8.23 19.87
CA ILE A 123 1.26 -8.20 18.40
C ILE A 123 0.33 -9.31 17.88
N SER A 124 0.37 -10.50 18.50
CA SER A 124 -0.40 -11.67 18.03
C SER A 124 -1.88 -11.64 18.43
N LYS A 125 -2.22 -11.09 19.59
CA LYS A 125 -3.59 -11.04 20.11
C LYS A 125 -3.88 -9.64 20.65
N ASP A 126 -4.28 -8.72 19.77
CA ASP A 126 -4.81 -7.46 20.28
C ASP A 126 -6.22 -7.66 20.82
N LYS A 127 -6.40 -7.43 22.13
CA LYS A 127 -7.69 -7.59 22.84
C LYS A 127 -8.78 -6.64 22.31
N LYS A 128 -8.41 -5.58 21.59
CA LYS A 128 -9.36 -4.66 20.93
C LYS A 128 -9.86 -5.19 19.58
N CYS A 129 -9.19 -6.17 19.00
CA CYS A 129 -9.56 -6.75 17.70
C CYS A 129 -10.47 -7.96 17.91
N LYS A 130 -11.77 -7.77 17.78
CA LYS A 130 -12.77 -8.84 17.94
C LYS A 130 -12.72 -9.91 16.85
N ASN A 131 -12.07 -9.63 15.72
CA ASN A 131 -11.98 -10.51 14.55
C ASN A 131 -10.52 -10.72 14.11
N SER A 132 -9.64 -11.20 14.99
CA SER A 132 -8.34 -11.69 14.52
C SER A 132 -8.56 -12.99 13.75
N SER A 133 -8.63 -12.90 12.42
CA SER A 133 -8.47 -14.05 11.55
C SER A 133 -7.19 -14.77 11.93
N VAL A 134 -7.25 -16.09 12.05
CA VAL A 134 -6.05 -16.89 12.29
C VAL A 134 -5.18 -16.76 11.05
N VAL A 135 -4.08 -16.01 11.18
CA VAL A 135 -3.07 -15.88 10.14
C VAL A 135 -2.27 -17.19 10.12
N ILE A 136 -2.49 -18.00 9.09
CA ILE A 136 -1.72 -19.22 8.84
C ILE A 136 -0.66 -18.88 7.80
N ILE A 137 0.58 -18.76 8.25
CA ILE A 137 1.74 -18.61 7.35
C ILE A 137 2.24 -20.00 7.03
N LYS A 138 2.36 -20.36 5.75
CA LYS A 138 2.94 -21.65 5.37
C LYS A 138 4.46 -21.59 5.53
N THR A 139 5.05 -22.71 5.92
CA THR A 139 6.51 -22.85 6.04
C THR A 139 7.21 -22.55 4.72
N GLU A 140 6.57 -22.91 3.60
CA GLU A 140 7.03 -22.64 2.23
C GLU A 140 7.32 -21.15 1.97
N ASP A 141 6.42 -20.27 2.43
CA ASP A 141 6.52 -18.84 2.20
C ASP A 141 7.68 -18.22 3.02
N ILE A 142 7.95 -18.76 4.21
CA ILE A 142 9.09 -18.35 5.05
C ILE A 142 10.40 -18.87 4.44
N LEU A 143 10.39 -20.08 3.87
CA LEU A 143 11.56 -20.75 3.32
C LEU A 143 12.18 -19.92 2.19
N GLU A 144 11.37 -19.42 1.27
CA GLU A 144 11.84 -18.63 0.12
C GLU A 144 12.58 -17.36 0.57
N ARG A 145 11.99 -16.63 1.52
CA ARG A 145 12.59 -15.43 2.11
C ARG A 145 13.86 -15.75 2.90
N ALA A 146 13.86 -16.83 3.68
CA ALA A 146 15.03 -17.25 4.47
C ALA A 146 16.20 -17.68 3.57
N CYS A 147 15.93 -18.43 2.51
CA CYS A 147 16.94 -18.85 1.54
C CYS A 147 17.52 -17.66 0.78
N SER A 148 16.68 -16.67 0.46
CA SER A 148 17.11 -15.41 -0.14
C SER A 148 18.06 -14.63 0.78
N LYS A 149 17.75 -14.55 2.08
CA LYS A 149 18.64 -13.91 3.09
C LYS A 149 19.99 -14.63 3.23
N LEU A 150 20.01 -15.95 3.07
CA LEU A 150 21.23 -16.76 3.12
C LEU A 150 21.99 -16.80 1.79
N ASN A 151 21.51 -16.09 0.76
CA ASN A 151 22.08 -16.06 -0.59
C ASN A 151 22.23 -17.46 -1.20
N LEU A 152 21.28 -18.37 -0.88
CA LEU A 152 21.25 -19.73 -1.41
C LEU A 152 20.79 -19.71 -2.86
N ASN A 153 21.39 -20.58 -3.68
CA ASN A 153 21.00 -20.70 -5.08
C ASN A 153 19.68 -21.46 -5.22
N PHE A 154 19.03 -21.32 -6.39
CA PHE A 154 17.76 -21.99 -6.67
C PHE A 154 17.82 -23.51 -6.47
N LYS A 155 18.92 -24.16 -6.85
CA LYS A 155 19.09 -25.62 -6.68
C LYS A 155 19.10 -26.02 -5.21
N GLN A 156 19.78 -25.27 -4.35
CA GLN A 156 19.83 -25.49 -2.90
C GLN A 156 18.44 -25.28 -2.29
N PHE A 157 17.72 -24.24 -2.70
CA PHE A 157 16.34 -24.02 -2.27
C PHE A 157 15.42 -25.18 -2.67
N THR A 158 15.49 -25.66 -3.92
CA THR A 158 14.69 -26.81 -4.40
C THR A 158 14.95 -28.05 -3.57
N LEU A 159 16.22 -28.38 -3.32
CA LEU A 159 16.60 -29.53 -2.51
C LEU A 159 16.07 -29.41 -1.07
N ILE A 160 16.20 -28.23 -0.46
CA ILE A 160 15.68 -27.99 0.90
C ILE A 160 14.15 -28.17 0.92
N LYS A 161 13.46 -27.61 -0.08
CA LYS A 161 12.00 -27.70 -0.21
C LYS A 161 11.53 -29.15 -0.34
N GLU A 162 12.20 -29.96 -1.16
CA GLU A 162 11.89 -31.39 -1.33
C GLU A 162 12.06 -32.17 -0.03
N ASN A 163 13.16 -31.95 0.71
CA ASN A 163 13.41 -32.61 2.00
C ASN A 163 12.37 -32.28 3.08
N PHE A 164 11.72 -31.12 3.01
CA PHE A 164 10.64 -30.77 3.96
C PHE A 164 9.33 -31.49 3.66
N VAL A 165 9.03 -31.77 2.39
CA VAL A 165 7.81 -32.47 1.98
C VAL A 165 7.87 -33.95 2.36
N GLU A 166 9.06 -34.57 2.26
CA GLU A 166 9.28 -35.98 2.61
C GLU A 166 9.20 -36.29 4.12
N GLN A 167 9.23 -35.28 5.00
CA GLN A 167 9.13 -35.47 6.46
C GLN A 167 7.69 -35.39 6.99
N THR A 168 6.73 -35.10 6.13
CA THR A 168 5.30 -34.95 6.51
C THR A 168 4.41 -36.14 6.14
N ASP A 169 4.99 -37.20 5.56
CA ASP A 169 4.35 -38.52 5.39
C ASP A 169 4.75 -39.49 6.52
#